data_AF-E4YQC8-F1
#
_entry.id   AF-E4YQC8-F1
#
_cell.length_a   1.000
_cell.length_b   1.000
_cell.length_c   1.000
_cell.angle_alpha   90.00
_cell.angle_beta   90.00
_cell.angle_gamma   90.00
#
_symmetry.space_group_name_H-M   'P 1'
#
loop_
_entity.id
_entity.type
_entity.pdbx_description
1 polymer ?
#
loop_
_entity_poly.entity_id
_entity_poly.type
_entity_poly.pdbx_seq_one_letter_code
_entity_poly.pdbx_strand_id
1 'polypeptide(L)'
;MKIFAIFAAAASAADICYDDLGCFTDDPPFSKFGYRPRRLPKSPENALNGIWLTNKHHQTPIPINWNNVESRFFDLTKPVVVMTHGWNDEWHSDHWLTEAQKLFLSYEDVNFVGVEWAKAGQNIDYFQSAADTQTVGRIIAKMLSQLPIPSSSFHCVGHSLGAHVCSYAGKYLQSEFSQTLGRITGMDPAGPAFQKTSKAVRLDASDASFVDVIHTNGGDEDDGFLGMSFSIGHADFYPNGGVSQPGCWDINFICSHGEAPWMFVDSIRGNGCEFNTCDDHSTDRLDSCRLNKNSMGWKATKPTIKHDYFGTTGKEAPYC
;
A
#
# COMPACT_ATOMS: atom_id res chain seq x y z
N MET A 1 -34.03 38.01 24.64
CA MET A 1 -33.67 36.94 23.69
C MET A 1 -32.48 36.19 24.30
N LYS A 2 -32.71 35.03 24.93
CA LYS A 2 -31.63 34.24 25.55
C LYS A 2 -30.91 33.46 24.45
N ILE A 3 -29.67 33.84 24.17
CA ILE A 3 -28.78 33.10 23.27
C ILE A 3 -28.34 31.85 24.04
N PHE A 4 -28.85 30.69 23.64
CA PHE A 4 -28.31 29.41 24.09
C PHE A 4 -26.97 29.19 23.36
N ALA A 5 -25.87 29.39 24.07
CA ALA A 5 -24.58 28.88 23.63
C ALA A 5 -24.62 27.35 23.76
N ILE A 6 -24.78 26.66 22.63
CA ILE A 6 -24.56 25.22 22.56
C ILE A 6 -23.04 25.03 22.63
N PHE A 7 -22.52 24.74 23.82
CA PHE A 7 -21.20 24.16 23.95
C PHE A 7 -21.28 22.72 23.44
N ALA A 8 -20.79 22.49 22.21
CA ALA A 8 -20.49 21.14 21.78
C ALA A 8 -19.37 20.63 22.68
N ALA A 9 -19.69 19.69 23.57
CA ALA A 9 -18.66 18.95 24.29
C ALA A 9 -17.79 18.25 23.23
N ALA A 10 -16.52 18.60 23.16
CA ALA A 10 -15.56 17.83 22.39
C ALA A 10 -15.60 16.40 22.94
N ALA A 11 -15.99 15.43 22.12
CA ALA A 11 -15.85 14.03 22.49
C ALA A 11 -14.38 13.80 22.88
N SER A 12 -14.14 13.31 24.10
CA SER A 12 -12.81 12.98 24.58
C SER A 12 -12.21 11.88 23.71
N ALA A 13 -10.89 11.91 23.55
CA ALA A 13 -10.10 10.81 23.01
C ALA A 13 -10.59 9.46 23.53
N ALA A 14 -10.71 8.49 22.62
CA ALA A 14 -10.97 7.11 22.97
C ALA A 14 -9.78 6.25 22.55
N ASP A 15 -9.50 5.24 23.36
CA ASP A 15 -8.49 4.22 23.09
C ASP A 15 -9.16 2.85 23.07
N ILE A 16 -8.62 1.94 22.25
CA ILE A 16 -8.98 0.52 22.27
C ILE A 16 -7.71 -0.33 22.25
N CYS A 17 -7.69 -1.41 23.02
CA CYS A 17 -6.54 -2.32 23.09
C CYS A 17 -6.97 -3.74 22.76
N TYR A 18 -6.12 -4.46 22.03
CA TYR A 18 -6.27 -5.88 21.75
C TYR A 18 -5.04 -6.61 22.30
N ASP A 19 -5.25 -7.72 22.99
CA ASP A 19 -4.18 -8.42 23.74
C ASP A 19 -2.91 -8.66 22.91
N ASP A 20 -3.09 -9.03 21.64
CA ASP A 20 -1.98 -9.37 20.74
C ASP A 20 -1.43 -8.20 19.91
N LEU A 21 -2.12 -7.06 19.88
CA LEU A 21 -1.80 -5.91 19.04
C LEU A 21 -1.68 -4.60 19.82
N GLY A 22 -1.70 -4.60 21.16
CA GLY A 22 -1.61 -3.37 21.94
C GLY A 22 -2.77 -2.39 21.67
N CYS A 23 -2.53 -1.10 21.93
CA CYS A 23 -3.56 -0.06 21.90
C CYS A 23 -3.51 0.83 20.65
N PHE A 24 -4.68 1.34 20.27
CA PHE A 24 -4.91 2.32 19.22
C PHE A 24 -5.70 3.48 19.81
N THR A 25 -5.47 4.68 19.29
CA THR A 25 -6.17 5.89 19.69
C THR A 25 -6.83 6.56 18.50
N ASP A 26 -7.96 7.22 18.71
CA ASP A 26 -8.60 8.07 17.70
C ASP A 26 -8.16 9.54 17.79
N ASP A 27 -7.23 9.87 18.69
CA ASP A 27 -6.69 11.21 18.82
C ASP A 27 -5.83 11.64 17.63
N PRO A 28 -5.67 12.96 17.40
CA PRO A 28 -4.71 13.47 16.44
C PRO A 28 -3.29 12.89 16.69
N PRO A 29 -2.57 12.49 15.62
CA PRO A 29 -2.85 12.79 14.22
C PRO A 29 -3.81 11.79 13.53
N PHE A 30 -4.26 10.72 14.19
CA PHE A 30 -5.09 9.66 13.59
C PHE A 30 -6.53 10.10 13.28
N SER A 31 -6.96 11.21 13.88
CA SER A 31 -8.09 12.03 13.41
C SER A 31 -7.67 13.45 13.06
N LYS A 32 -8.43 14.08 12.15
CA LYS A 32 -8.28 15.47 11.73
C LYS A 32 -9.66 16.07 11.53
N PHE A 33 -10.00 17.11 12.30
CA PHE A 33 -11.29 17.78 12.21
C PHE A 33 -11.60 18.22 10.78
N GLY A 34 -12.81 17.90 10.30
CA GLY A 34 -13.28 18.23 8.95
C GLY A 34 -12.66 17.40 7.82
N TYR A 35 -11.77 16.45 8.11
CA TYR A 35 -11.10 15.67 7.06
C TYR A 35 -11.03 14.17 7.33
N ARG A 36 -10.59 13.78 8.53
CA ARG A 36 -10.48 12.38 8.97
C ARG A 36 -11.22 12.23 10.30
N PRO A 37 -12.50 11.82 10.29
CA PRO A 37 -13.29 11.65 11.52
C PRO A 37 -12.63 10.67 12.49
N ARG A 38 -12.92 10.84 13.79
CA ARG A 38 -12.50 9.89 14.83
C ARG A 38 -13.10 8.51 14.55
N ARG A 39 -12.23 7.51 14.41
CA ARG A 39 -12.58 6.09 14.22
C ARG A 39 -11.51 5.25 14.91
N LEU A 40 -11.94 4.36 15.78
CA LEU A 40 -11.08 3.33 16.36
C LEU A 40 -11.07 2.12 15.42
N PRO A 41 -9.88 1.55 15.13
CA PRO A 41 -9.80 0.41 14.23
C PRO A 41 -10.41 -0.83 14.88
N LYS A 42 -10.92 -1.75 14.07
CA LYS A 42 -11.52 -3.02 14.51
C LYS A 42 -10.47 -3.99 15.05
N SER A 43 -10.94 -4.97 15.79
CA SER A 43 -10.15 -6.08 16.33
C SER A 43 -9.63 -7.00 15.22
N PRO A 44 -8.55 -7.78 15.45
CA PRO A 44 -7.97 -8.66 14.44
C PRO A 44 -9.00 -9.58 13.78
N GLU A 45 -9.86 -10.20 14.60
CA GLU A 45 -10.90 -11.12 14.13
C GLU A 45 -11.95 -10.43 13.26
N ASN A 46 -12.12 -9.12 13.37
CA ASN A 46 -13.06 -8.32 12.59
C ASN A 46 -12.41 -7.52 11.46
N ALA A 47 -11.08 -7.46 11.43
CA ALA A 47 -10.32 -6.80 10.38
C ALA A 47 -9.89 -7.75 9.27
N LEU A 48 -9.55 -9.00 9.62
CA LEU A 48 -8.86 -9.93 8.73
C LEU A 48 -9.75 -11.10 8.31
N ASN A 49 -9.69 -11.48 7.04
CA ASN A 49 -10.24 -12.75 6.55
C ASN A 49 -9.19 -13.85 6.70
N GLY A 50 -7.94 -13.55 6.37
CA GLY A 50 -6.80 -14.43 6.63
C GLY A 50 -5.50 -13.94 5.99
N ILE A 51 -4.46 -14.75 6.14
CA ILE A 51 -3.16 -14.55 5.51
C ILE A 51 -2.72 -15.90 4.94
N TRP A 52 -2.26 -15.92 3.69
CA TRP A 52 -1.85 -17.16 3.02
C TRP A 52 -0.45 -17.03 2.44
N LEU A 53 0.32 -18.11 2.59
CA LEU A 53 1.68 -18.24 2.06
C LEU A 53 1.69 -19.18 0.86
N THR A 54 2.48 -18.81 -0.15
CA THR A 54 3.01 -19.75 -1.15
C THR A 54 4.51 -19.53 -1.36
N ASN A 55 5.20 -20.61 -1.73
CA ASN A 55 6.60 -20.62 -2.15
C ASN A 55 6.87 -21.89 -2.95
N LYS A 56 8.13 -22.13 -3.34
CA LYS A 56 8.50 -23.33 -4.12
C LYS A 56 8.19 -24.66 -3.41
N HIS A 57 8.16 -24.67 -2.07
CA HIS A 57 7.80 -25.85 -1.27
C HIS A 57 6.29 -25.99 -1.05
N HIS A 58 5.55 -24.88 -1.10
CA HIS A 58 4.11 -24.79 -0.90
C HIS A 58 3.47 -24.01 -2.04
N GLN A 59 3.26 -24.68 -3.19
CA GLN A 59 2.68 -24.04 -4.38
C GLN A 59 1.18 -23.74 -4.23
N THR A 60 0.49 -24.48 -3.34
CA THR A 60 -0.89 -24.20 -2.95
C THR A 60 -0.90 -23.30 -1.72
N PRO A 61 -1.75 -22.25 -1.66
CA PRO A 61 -1.88 -21.39 -0.50
C PRO A 61 -2.11 -22.16 0.80
N ILE A 62 -1.27 -21.89 1.80
CA ILE A 62 -1.44 -22.39 3.17
C ILE A 62 -1.72 -21.22 4.12
N PRO A 63 -2.67 -21.36 5.06
CA PRO A 63 -2.99 -20.30 6.01
C PRO A 63 -1.84 -20.09 7.00
N ILE A 64 -1.55 -18.83 7.33
CA ILE A 64 -0.57 -18.44 8.34
C ILE A 64 -1.29 -17.92 9.58
N ASN A 65 -0.93 -18.48 10.74
CA ASN A 65 -1.28 -17.87 12.02
C ASN A 65 -0.32 -16.72 12.30
N TRP A 66 -0.77 -15.49 12.08
CA TRP A 66 0.04 -14.28 12.26
C TRP A 66 0.47 -14.06 13.71
N ASN A 67 -0.28 -14.58 14.69
CA ASN A 67 0.02 -14.40 16.11
C ASN A 67 1.03 -15.43 16.64
N ASN A 68 1.17 -16.57 15.96
CA ASN A 68 2.13 -17.62 16.29
C ASN A 68 2.67 -18.21 14.99
N VAL A 69 3.66 -17.53 14.42
CA VAL A 69 4.18 -17.86 13.09
C VAL A 69 5.07 -19.09 13.15
N GLU A 70 4.65 -20.14 12.44
CA GLU A 70 5.47 -21.34 12.25
C GLU A 70 6.48 -21.13 11.11
N SER A 71 7.68 -20.66 11.44
CA SER A 71 8.73 -20.33 10.48
C SER A 71 9.12 -21.48 9.53
N ARG A 72 8.84 -22.74 9.90
CA ARG A 72 9.07 -23.94 9.06
C ARG A 72 8.31 -23.93 7.73
N PHE A 73 7.26 -23.13 7.60
CA PHE A 73 6.52 -22.98 6.34
C PHE A 73 7.23 -22.04 5.35
N PHE A 74 8.13 -21.18 5.84
CA PHE A 74 8.87 -20.24 5.03
C PHE A 74 10.22 -20.85 4.60
N ASP A 75 10.65 -20.56 3.37
CA ASP A 75 12.05 -20.73 3.01
C ASP A 75 12.83 -19.56 3.61
N LEU A 76 13.54 -19.83 4.71
CA LEU A 76 14.27 -18.82 5.48
C LEU A 76 15.45 -18.19 4.71
N THR A 77 15.81 -18.74 3.56
CA THR A 77 16.89 -18.21 2.70
C THR A 77 16.37 -17.25 1.63
N LYS A 78 15.04 -17.09 1.52
CA LYS A 78 14.39 -16.31 0.47
C LYS A 78 13.70 -15.06 1.03
N PRO A 79 13.57 -14.00 0.21
CA PRO A 79 12.79 -12.82 0.58
C PRO A 79 11.32 -13.15 0.90
N VAL A 80 10.67 -12.28 1.66
CA VAL A 80 9.22 -12.33 1.90
C VAL A 80 8.57 -11.16 1.18
N VAL A 81 7.62 -11.45 0.29
CA VAL A 81 6.83 -10.45 -0.43
C VAL A 81 5.40 -10.52 0.10
N VAL A 82 5.00 -9.53 0.89
CA VAL A 82 3.63 -9.38 1.38
C VAL A 82 2.84 -8.54 0.37
N MET A 83 1.68 -9.00 -0.08
CA MET A 83 0.80 -8.25 -0.98
C MET A 83 -0.62 -8.12 -0.42
N THR A 84 -1.20 -6.92 -0.51
CA THR A 84 -2.52 -6.65 0.05
C THR A 84 -3.35 -5.64 -0.77
N HIS A 85 -4.66 -5.88 -0.80
CA HIS A 85 -5.63 -5.09 -1.55
C HIS A 85 -6.13 -3.84 -0.80
N GLY A 86 -7.04 -3.09 -1.43
CA GLY A 86 -7.60 -1.84 -0.93
C GLY A 86 -9.05 -1.92 -0.43
N TRP A 87 -9.70 -0.75 -0.42
CA TRP A 87 -11.12 -0.60 -0.06
C TRP A 87 -12.03 -1.26 -1.09
N ASN A 88 -13.10 -1.90 -0.61
CA ASN A 88 -14.11 -2.54 -1.44
C ASN A 88 -13.55 -3.54 -2.48
N ASP A 89 -12.45 -4.21 -2.13
CA ASP A 89 -11.79 -5.24 -2.93
C ASP A 89 -11.78 -6.58 -2.17
N GLU A 90 -11.64 -7.70 -2.88
CA GLU A 90 -11.63 -9.06 -2.34
C GLU A 90 -10.78 -9.98 -3.23
N TRP A 91 -9.92 -10.78 -2.59
CA TRP A 91 -9.05 -11.72 -3.25
C TRP A 91 -9.82 -12.98 -3.70
N HIS A 92 -10.07 -13.05 -5.02
CA HIS A 92 -10.70 -14.20 -5.68
C HIS A 92 -9.84 -14.74 -6.86
N SER A 93 -10.31 -15.77 -7.57
CA SER A 93 -9.54 -16.50 -8.59
C SER A 93 -9.04 -15.64 -9.76
N ASP A 94 -9.84 -14.67 -10.19
CA ASP A 94 -9.53 -13.76 -11.31
C ASP A 94 -8.91 -12.42 -10.87
N HIS A 95 -8.47 -12.35 -9.61
CA HIS A 95 -7.92 -11.13 -9.01
C HIS A 95 -6.43 -10.95 -9.31
N TRP A 96 -5.94 -9.71 -9.29
CA TRP A 96 -4.52 -9.38 -9.53
C TRP A 96 -3.58 -10.00 -8.49
N LEU A 97 -4.03 -10.22 -7.24
CA LEU A 97 -3.25 -10.95 -6.23
C LEU A 97 -3.05 -12.42 -6.62
N THR A 98 -4.07 -13.05 -7.21
CA THR A 98 -3.97 -14.43 -7.71
C THR A 98 -2.99 -14.51 -8.89
N GLU A 99 -3.00 -13.53 -9.78
CA GLU A 99 -2.01 -13.46 -10.86
C GLU A 99 -0.60 -13.19 -10.34
N ALA A 100 -0.44 -12.25 -9.39
CA ALA A 100 0.84 -11.98 -8.73
C ALA A 100 1.43 -13.25 -8.10
N GLN A 101 0.60 -13.99 -7.35
CA GLN A 101 0.98 -15.26 -6.74
C GLN A 101 1.54 -16.25 -7.78
N LYS A 102 0.81 -16.45 -8.89
CA LYS A 102 1.25 -17.36 -9.98
C LYS A 102 2.57 -16.90 -10.59
N LEU A 103 2.74 -15.60 -10.82
CA LEU A 103 3.96 -15.05 -11.41
C LEU A 103 5.15 -15.17 -10.46
N PHE A 104 4.99 -14.88 -9.17
CA PHE A 104 6.06 -15.08 -8.19
C PHE A 104 6.47 -16.55 -8.10
N LEU A 105 5.53 -17.50 -8.15
CA LEU A 105 5.86 -18.93 -8.19
C LEU A 105 6.62 -19.35 -9.46
N SER A 106 6.38 -18.64 -10.58
CA SER A 106 6.92 -19.01 -11.90
C SER A 106 8.25 -18.33 -12.23
N TYR A 107 8.42 -17.07 -11.83
CA TYR A 107 9.53 -16.21 -12.27
C TYR A 107 10.50 -15.86 -11.15
N GLU A 108 10.08 -15.98 -9.89
CA GLU A 108 10.86 -15.53 -8.74
C GLU A 108 11.01 -16.65 -7.70
N ASP A 109 11.92 -16.45 -6.75
CA ASP A 109 12.15 -17.39 -5.66
C ASP A 109 11.96 -16.67 -4.32
N VAL A 110 10.69 -16.53 -3.93
CA VAL A 110 10.27 -15.75 -2.76
C VAL A 110 9.22 -16.52 -1.94
N ASN A 111 9.06 -16.10 -0.69
CA ASN A 111 7.88 -16.40 0.10
C ASN A 111 6.81 -15.34 -0.21
N PHE A 112 5.83 -15.68 -1.05
CA PHE A 112 4.69 -14.80 -1.34
C PHE A 112 3.63 -14.94 -0.25
N VAL A 113 3.25 -13.81 0.36
CA VAL A 113 2.23 -13.75 1.40
C VAL A 113 1.10 -12.82 0.99
N GLY A 114 -0.07 -13.37 0.70
CA GLY A 114 -1.27 -12.59 0.42
C GLY A 114 -2.08 -12.29 1.69
N VAL A 115 -2.56 -11.06 1.83
CA VAL A 115 -3.34 -10.58 2.99
C VAL A 115 -4.74 -10.17 2.53
N GLU A 116 -5.75 -10.92 2.99
CA GLU A 116 -7.17 -10.72 2.67
C GLU A 116 -7.85 -10.08 3.88
N TRP A 117 -8.40 -8.88 3.69
CA TRP A 117 -8.98 -8.07 4.77
C TRP A 117 -10.31 -7.40 4.36
N ALA A 118 -11.04 -7.98 3.40
CA ALA A 118 -12.36 -7.52 2.97
C ALA A 118 -13.35 -7.35 4.12
N LYS A 119 -13.22 -8.11 5.22
CA LYS A 119 -14.06 -7.97 6.43
C LYS A 119 -14.03 -6.55 7.02
N ALA A 120 -12.88 -5.86 6.95
CA ALA A 120 -12.76 -4.44 7.27
C ALA A 120 -12.78 -3.54 6.03
N GLY A 121 -12.24 -4.02 4.90
CA GLY A 121 -12.09 -3.25 3.66
C GLY A 121 -13.40 -2.99 2.91
N GLN A 122 -14.40 -3.87 3.01
CA GLN A 122 -15.74 -3.71 2.43
C GLN A 122 -16.71 -3.09 3.44
N ASN A 123 -16.37 -1.89 3.92
CA ASN A 123 -17.22 -1.14 4.83
C ASN A 123 -17.85 0.06 4.12
N ILE A 124 -19.16 0.27 4.34
CA ILE A 124 -19.88 1.45 3.85
C ILE A 124 -19.32 2.74 4.44
N ASP A 125 -18.79 2.69 5.66
CA ASP A 125 -18.00 3.79 6.23
C ASP A 125 -16.53 3.66 5.79
N TYR A 126 -16.18 4.35 4.71
CA TYR A 126 -14.81 4.41 4.19
C TYR A 126 -13.79 4.83 5.26
N PHE A 127 -14.14 5.78 6.14
CA PHE A 127 -13.24 6.25 7.19
C PHE A 127 -12.96 5.16 8.23
N GLN A 128 -13.90 4.25 8.45
CA GLN A 128 -13.67 3.07 9.28
C GLN A 128 -12.66 2.13 8.60
N SER A 129 -12.79 1.82 7.31
CA SER A 129 -11.79 1.02 6.59
C SER A 129 -10.42 1.68 6.59
N ALA A 130 -10.36 3.01 6.44
CA ALA A 130 -9.12 3.79 6.53
C ALA A 130 -8.49 3.71 7.93
N ALA A 131 -9.28 3.62 9.00
CA ALA A 131 -8.76 3.38 10.35
C ALA A 131 -8.28 1.94 10.52
N ASP A 132 -9.04 0.95 10.00
CA ASP A 132 -8.76 -0.48 10.09
C ASP A 132 -7.41 -0.87 9.43
N THR A 133 -6.89 -0.03 8.51
CA THR A 133 -5.53 -0.19 7.98
C THR A 133 -4.44 -0.27 9.07
N GLN A 134 -4.67 0.38 10.22
CA GLN A 134 -3.77 0.30 11.39
C GLN A 134 -3.72 -1.12 11.97
N THR A 135 -4.88 -1.75 12.17
CA THR A 135 -4.96 -3.12 12.68
C THR A 135 -4.27 -4.08 11.72
N VAL A 136 -4.60 -4.02 10.42
CA VAL A 136 -4.01 -4.92 9.42
C VAL A 136 -2.49 -4.71 9.31
N GLY A 137 -2.03 -3.46 9.31
CA GLY A 137 -0.60 -3.15 9.30
C GLY A 137 0.14 -3.71 10.52
N ARG A 138 -0.44 -3.59 11.72
CA ARG A 138 0.18 -4.13 12.95
C ARG A 138 0.20 -5.65 12.97
N ILE A 139 -0.82 -6.31 12.42
CA ILE A 139 -0.84 -7.77 12.20
C ILE A 139 0.34 -8.19 11.33
N ILE A 140 0.54 -7.52 10.18
CA ILE A 140 1.66 -7.81 9.28
C ILE A 140 3.00 -7.58 9.98
N ALA A 141 3.16 -6.47 10.70
CA ALA A 141 4.39 -6.18 11.44
C ALA A 141 4.72 -7.27 12.46
N LYS A 142 3.73 -7.69 13.27
CA LYS A 142 3.90 -8.75 14.26
C LYS A 142 4.21 -10.11 13.62
N MET A 143 3.57 -10.44 12.48
CA MET A 143 3.89 -11.66 11.75
C MET A 143 5.34 -11.65 11.26
N LEU A 144 5.77 -10.57 10.61
CA LEU A 144 7.11 -10.45 10.05
C LEU A 144 8.20 -10.45 11.13
N SER A 145 7.94 -9.84 12.30
CA SER A 145 8.94 -9.75 13.39
C SER A 145 9.28 -11.10 14.03
N GLN A 146 8.40 -12.11 13.87
CA GLN A 146 8.61 -13.47 14.36
C GLN A 146 9.47 -14.33 13.42
N LEU A 147 9.68 -13.89 12.17
CA LEU A 147 10.44 -14.66 11.19
C LEU A 147 11.95 -14.49 11.41
N PRO A 148 12.74 -15.58 11.40
CA PRO A 148 14.20 -15.52 11.45
C PRO A 148 14.78 -15.17 10.07
N ILE A 149 14.21 -14.17 9.40
CA ILE A 149 14.61 -13.63 8.11
C ILE A 149 14.96 -12.15 8.34
N PRO A 150 16.08 -11.63 7.80
CA PRO A 150 16.42 -10.23 7.95
C PRO A 150 15.30 -9.31 7.46
N SER A 151 14.94 -8.29 8.24
CA SER A 151 13.87 -7.36 7.87
C SER A 151 14.14 -6.57 6.57
N SER A 152 15.41 -6.43 6.21
CA SER A 152 15.85 -5.92 4.89
C SER A 152 15.40 -6.78 3.71
N SER A 153 15.03 -8.04 3.94
CA SER A 153 14.51 -8.99 2.95
C SER A 153 12.98 -9.05 2.91
N PHE A 154 12.30 -8.13 3.61
CA PHE A 154 10.85 -7.97 3.55
C PHE A 154 10.45 -6.88 2.55
N HIS A 155 9.48 -7.20 1.70
CA HIS A 155 8.85 -6.27 0.76
C HIS A 155 7.34 -6.30 0.97
N CYS A 156 6.73 -5.16 1.30
CA CYS A 156 5.27 -5.01 1.38
C CYS A 156 4.75 -4.22 0.17
N VAL A 157 3.82 -4.79 -0.59
CA VAL A 157 3.20 -4.20 -1.76
C VAL A 157 1.71 -4.01 -1.48
N GLY A 158 1.21 -2.78 -1.58
CA GLY A 158 -0.16 -2.48 -1.22
C GLY A 158 -0.84 -1.58 -2.25
N HIS A 159 -2.06 -1.92 -2.64
CA HIS A 159 -2.90 -1.09 -3.52
C HIS A 159 -3.85 -0.21 -2.71
N SER A 160 -4.03 1.06 -3.10
CA SER A 160 -5.05 1.94 -2.51
C SER A 160 -4.87 2.05 -0.98
N LEU A 161 -5.89 1.73 -0.17
CA LEU A 161 -5.78 1.61 1.29
C LEU A 161 -4.70 0.61 1.73
N GLY A 162 -4.44 -0.44 0.95
CA GLY A 162 -3.38 -1.42 1.17
C GLY A 162 -1.98 -0.80 1.18
N ALA A 163 -1.74 0.29 0.44
CA ALA A 163 -0.47 1.01 0.51
C ALA A 163 -0.24 1.59 1.92
N HIS A 164 -1.31 2.05 2.57
CA HIS A 164 -1.27 2.52 3.95
C HIS A 164 -1.24 1.38 4.97
N VAL A 165 -1.80 0.21 4.67
CA VAL A 165 -1.56 -1.02 5.44
C VAL A 165 -0.06 -1.33 5.49
N CYS A 166 0.63 -1.29 4.35
CA CYS A 166 2.08 -1.48 4.28
C CYS A 166 2.87 -0.39 5.03
N SER A 167 2.41 0.87 4.96
CA SER A 167 2.97 1.97 5.76
C SER A 167 2.89 1.68 7.25
N TYR A 168 1.72 1.28 7.75
CA TYR A 168 1.56 0.93 9.17
C TYR A 168 2.40 -0.29 9.55
N ALA A 169 2.52 -1.30 8.68
CA ALA A 169 3.42 -2.43 8.92
C ALA A 169 4.88 -1.97 9.11
N GLY A 170 5.37 -1.07 8.24
CA GLY A 170 6.69 -0.48 8.37
C GLY A 170 6.87 0.32 9.67
N LYS A 171 5.91 1.17 10.01
CA LYS A 171 5.93 1.97 11.24
C LYS A 171 5.97 1.12 12.50
N TYR A 172 5.11 0.09 12.58
CA TYR A 172 5.05 -0.80 13.74
C TYR A 172 6.28 -1.70 13.85
N LEU A 173 6.84 -2.18 12.72
CA LEU A 173 8.14 -2.87 12.74
C LEU A 173 9.23 -2.00 13.37
N GLN A 174 9.28 -0.72 13.00
CA GLN A 174 10.28 0.20 13.55
C GLN A 174 10.03 0.50 15.03
N SER A 175 8.80 0.86 15.40
CA SER A 175 8.48 1.35 16.75
C SER A 175 8.41 0.26 17.81
N GLU A 176 7.98 -0.96 17.45
CA GLU A 176 7.72 -2.03 18.43
C GLU A 176 8.74 -3.16 18.38
N PHE A 177 9.34 -3.40 17.21
CA PHE A 177 10.24 -4.52 17.01
C PHE A 177 11.68 -4.08 16.69
N SER A 178 11.94 -2.76 16.61
CA SER A 178 13.25 -2.20 16.25
C SER A 178 13.80 -2.77 14.92
N GLN A 179 12.91 -3.02 13.98
CA GLN A 179 13.23 -3.55 12.65
C GLN A 179 12.80 -2.55 11.57
N THR A 180 13.62 -2.37 10.53
CA THR A 180 13.25 -1.57 9.37
C THR A 180 12.88 -2.49 8.22
N LEU A 181 11.67 -2.33 7.67
CA LEU A 181 11.22 -3.06 6.49
C LEU A 181 12.12 -2.74 5.29
N GLY A 182 12.47 -3.74 4.49
CA GLY A 182 13.35 -3.58 3.33
C GLY A 182 12.75 -2.67 2.26
N ARG A 183 11.53 -2.96 1.81
CA ARG A 183 10.88 -2.21 0.73
C ARG A 183 9.37 -2.09 0.91
N ILE A 184 8.80 -0.92 0.64
CA ILE A 184 7.36 -0.74 0.42
C ILE A 184 7.13 -0.32 -1.03
N THR A 185 6.20 -0.98 -1.72
CA THR A 185 5.65 -0.47 -2.98
C THR A 185 4.20 -0.06 -2.78
N GLY A 186 3.91 1.23 -2.95
CA GLY A 186 2.56 1.77 -2.94
C GLY A 186 1.98 1.82 -4.35
N MET A 187 0.94 1.03 -4.63
CA MET A 187 0.23 1.04 -5.91
C MET A 187 -0.97 1.96 -5.78
N ASP A 188 -0.86 3.14 -6.36
CA ASP A 188 -1.81 4.25 -6.30
C ASP A 188 -2.38 4.47 -4.89
N PRO A 189 -1.54 4.87 -3.90
CA PRO A 189 -1.95 5.01 -2.51
C PRO A 189 -3.16 5.94 -2.37
N ALA A 190 -4.14 5.57 -1.55
CA ALA A 190 -5.39 6.31 -1.46
C ALA A 190 -5.21 7.76 -0.97
N GLY A 191 -5.82 8.72 -1.66
CA GLY A 191 -5.88 10.13 -1.28
C GLY A 191 -6.83 10.40 -0.11
N PRO A 192 -8.14 10.08 -0.24
CA PRO A 192 -9.14 10.35 0.78
C PRO A 192 -8.74 9.84 2.17
N ALA A 193 -8.87 10.70 3.19
CA ALA A 193 -8.46 10.46 4.57
C ALA A 193 -6.93 10.34 4.83
N PHE A 194 -6.06 10.49 3.83
CA PHE A 194 -4.60 10.37 3.99
C PHE A 194 -3.83 11.55 3.41
N GLN A 195 -4.19 12.05 2.24
CA GLN A 195 -3.48 13.09 1.50
C GLN A 195 -3.22 14.34 2.34
N LYS A 196 -4.23 14.81 3.08
CA LYS A 196 -4.14 16.01 3.94
C LYS A 196 -3.69 15.67 5.38
N THR A 197 -3.05 14.52 5.63
CA THR A 197 -2.57 14.09 6.96
C THR A 197 -1.04 14.14 7.11
N SER A 198 -0.56 14.01 8.36
CA SER A 198 0.88 13.89 8.63
C SER A 198 1.43 12.52 8.20
N LYS A 199 2.75 12.43 8.00
CA LYS A 199 3.42 11.16 7.69
C LYS A 199 3.21 10.05 8.72
N ALA A 200 2.80 10.38 9.96
CA ALA A 200 2.43 9.36 10.94
C ALA A 200 1.22 8.51 10.49
N VAL A 201 0.32 9.08 9.67
CA VAL A 201 -0.95 8.45 9.29
C VAL A 201 -0.91 7.83 7.89
N ARG A 202 -0.15 8.42 6.96
CA ARG A 202 -0.07 7.98 5.56
C ARG A 202 1.27 7.33 5.22
N LEU A 203 1.35 6.72 4.03
CA LEU A 203 2.61 6.23 3.47
C LEU A 203 3.61 7.37 3.33
N ASP A 204 4.85 7.08 3.69
CA ASP A 204 5.98 8.01 3.59
C ASP A 204 7.30 7.26 3.38
N ALA A 205 8.28 7.92 2.74
CA ALA A 205 9.60 7.37 2.50
C ALA A 205 10.31 6.87 3.77
N SER A 206 9.97 7.40 4.96
CA SER A 206 10.56 6.91 6.22
C SER A 206 10.08 5.53 6.68
N ASP A 207 9.03 4.97 6.08
CA ASP A 207 8.38 3.75 6.57
C ASP A 207 9.19 2.47 6.26
N ALA A 208 10.12 2.53 5.31
CA ALA A 208 11.01 1.43 4.93
C ALA A 208 12.36 1.93 4.39
N SER A 209 13.32 1.01 4.25
CA SER A 209 14.63 1.33 3.68
C SER A 209 14.52 1.82 2.23
N PHE A 210 13.54 1.31 1.48
CA PHE A 210 13.16 1.79 0.16
C PHE A 210 11.64 1.87 0.06
N VAL A 211 11.13 2.96 -0.52
CA VAL A 211 9.70 3.15 -0.79
C VAL A 211 9.59 3.61 -2.22
N ASP A 212 8.87 2.85 -3.04
CA ASP A 212 8.52 3.21 -4.41
C ASP A 212 7.01 3.29 -4.58
N VAL A 213 6.55 4.22 -5.41
CA VAL A 213 5.11 4.51 -5.55
C VAL A 213 4.74 4.55 -7.01
N ILE A 214 3.62 3.96 -7.39
CA ILE A 214 3.07 4.02 -8.74
C ILE A 214 1.79 4.85 -8.67
N HIS A 215 1.79 6.05 -9.23
CA HIS A 215 0.62 6.92 -9.31
C HIS A 215 -0.09 6.70 -10.64
N THR A 216 -1.33 6.26 -10.62
CA THR A 216 -2.14 6.07 -11.84
C THR A 216 -3.41 6.91 -11.83
N ASN A 217 -3.87 7.35 -10.65
CA ASN A 217 -5.03 8.21 -10.47
C ASN A 217 -4.78 9.30 -9.41
N GLY A 218 -3.61 9.93 -9.45
CA GLY A 218 -3.26 11.02 -8.55
C GLY A 218 -3.98 12.32 -8.89
N GLY A 219 -4.60 12.96 -7.89
CA GLY A 219 -5.21 14.28 -8.05
C GLY A 219 -5.84 14.84 -6.77
N ASP A 220 -6.67 15.89 -6.91
CA ASP A 220 -7.44 16.39 -5.77
C ASP A 220 -8.62 15.46 -5.48
N GLU A 221 -8.69 14.98 -4.24
CA GLU A 221 -9.77 14.13 -3.77
C GLU A 221 -11.13 14.85 -3.83
N ASP A 222 -11.15 16.19 -3.74
CA ASP A 222 -12.36 17.00 -3.85
C ASP A 222 -12.90 17.03 -5.30
N ASP A 223 -12.05 16.73 -6.30
CA ASP A 223 -12.40 16.55 -7.72
C ASP A 223 -12.73 15.08 -8.07
N GLY A 224 -12.71 14.17 -7.08
CA GLY A 224 -13.07 12.76 -7.23
C GLY A 224 -11.89 11.80 -7.47
N PHE A 225 -10.64 12.28 -7.45
CA PHE A 225 -9.47 11.42 -7.56
C PHE A 225 -9.32 10.52 -6.33
N LEU A 226 -8.89 9.28 -6.59
CA LEU A 226 -8.76 8.25 -5.56
C LEU A 226 -7.32 8.10 -5.05
N GLY A 227 -6.33 8.38 -5.90
CA GLY A 227 -4.91 8.28 -5.57
C GLY A 227 -4.32 9.58 -5.02
N MET A 228 -3.25 9.46 -4.24
CA MET A 228 -2.45 10.60 -3.80
C MET A 228 -1.77 11.29 -4.99
N SER A 229 -1.80 12.63 -5.01
CA SER A 229 -1.30 13.47 -6.10
C SER A 229 0.19 13.79 -6.02
N PHE A 230 0.78 13.76 -4.84
CA PHE A 230 2.16 14.17 -4.62
C PHE A 230 3.06 12.99 -4.27
N SER A 231 4.33 13.16 -4.61
CA SER A 231 5.39 12.20 -4.39
C SER A 231 5.62 11.94 -2.89
N ILE A 232 5.52 10.69 -2.46
CA ILE A 232 5.63 10.25 -1.05
C ILE A 232 6.71 9.18 -0.82
N GLY A 233 7.32 8.66 -1.88
CA GLY A 233 8.39 7.66 -1.83
C GLY A 233 9.80 8.24 -1.96
N HIS A 234 10.73 7.32 -2.14
CA HIS A 234 12.08 7.59 -2.65
C HIS A 234 12.09 7.63 -4.19
N ALA A 235 11.25 6.82 -4.83
CA ALA A 235 11.04 6.79 -6.27
C ALA A 235 9.54 6.75 -6.56
N ASP A 236 9.02 7.79 -7.19
CA ASP A 236 7.59 7.93 -7.47
C ASP A 236 7.40 7.91 -8.98
N PHE A 237 6.62 6.96 -9.48
CA PHE A 237 6.40 6.68 -10.90
C PHE A 237 5.04 7.19 -11.33
N TYR A 238 4.99 7.91 -12.45
CA TYR A 238 3.79 8.54 -13.00
C TYR A 238 3.53 8.03 -14.43
N PRO A 239 3.09 6.78 -14.60
CA PRO A 239 2.65 6.23 -15.90
C PRO A 239 1.62 7.14 -16.54
N ASN A 240 1.88 7.54 -17.79
CA ASN A 240 1.02 8.40 -18.59
C ASN A 240 0.67 9.72 -17.87
N GLY A 241 1.62 10.26 -17.10
CA GLY A 241 1.42 11.47 -16.28
C GLY A 241 0.78 11.22 -14.92
N GLY A 242 0.37 9.97 -14.63
CA GLY A 242 -0.07 9.51 -13.30
C GLY A 242 -1.49 9.90 -12.89
N VAL A 243 -2.31 10.36 -13.84
CA VAL A 243 -3.67 10.87 -13.59
C VAL A 243 -4.74 10.01 -14.25
N SER A 244 -4.56 9.67 -15.53
CA SER A 244 -5.50 8.91 -16.35
C SER A 244 -4.74 7.93 -17.23
N GLN A 245 -5.19 6.67 -17.22
CA GLN A 245 -4.48 5.57 -17.90
C GLN A 245 -5.13 5.21 -19.26
N PRO A 246 -4.33 4.84 -20.27
CA PRO A 246 -4.85 4.40 -21.56
C PRO A 246 -5.87 3.26 -21.42
N GLY A 247 -6.99 3.32 -22.13
CA GLY A 247 -8.07 2.33 -22.03
C GLY A 247 -9.15 2.67 -20.99
N CYS A 248 -8.87 3.57 -20.05
CA CYS A 248 -9.87 4.15 -19.16
C CYS A 248 -10.53 5.35 -19.83
N TRP A 249 -11.78 5.19 -20.26
CA TRP A 249 -12.58 6.25 -20.88
C TRP A 249 -13.02 7.29 -19.82
N ASP A 250 -12.88 8.59 -20.15
CA ASP A 250 -13.32 9.75 -19.34
C ASP A 250 -12.79 9.78 -17.88
N ILE A 251 -13.47 10.53 -17.00
CA ILE A 251 -13.32 10.68 -15.54
C ILE A 251 -13.55 9.36 -14.75
N ASN A 252 -13.31 8.19 -15.34
CA ASN A 252 -13.43 6.91 -14.63
C ASN A 252 -12.20 6.70 -13.73
N PHE A 253 -12.18 7.44 -12.63
CA PHE A 253 -11.12 7.41 -11.62
C PHE A 253 -10.91 5.99 -11.05
N ILE A 254 -11.97 5.20 -10.95
CA ILE A 254 -11.91 3.79 -10.51
C ILE A 254 -11.10 2.94 -11.48
N CYS A 255 -11.29 3.10 -12.78
CA CYS A 255 -10.52 2.37 -13.80
C CYS A 255 -9.03 2.70 -13.66
N SER A 256 -8.66 3.99 -13.70
CA SER A 256 -7.25 4.40 -13.62
C SER A 256 -6.62 3.99 -12.29
N HIS A 257 -7.36 4.05 -11.18
CA HIS A 257 -6.91 3.56 -9.87
C HIS A 257 -6.65 2.04 -9.87
N GLY A 258 -7.46 1.28 -10.62
CA GLY A 258 -7.35 -0.18 -10.76
C GLY A 258 -6.22 -0.66 -11.68
N GLU A 259 -5.60 0.22 -12.48
CA GLU A 259 -4.50 -0.16 -13.39
C GLU A 259 -3.17 -0.38 -12.66
N ALA A 260 -2.90 0.35 -11.57
CA ALA A 260 -1.64 0.24 -10.82
C ALA A 260 -1.26 -1.19 -10.40
N PRO A 261 -2.16 -2.01 -9.80
CA PRO A 261 -1.82 -3.39 -9.46
C PRO A 261 -1.49 -4.23 -10.69
N TRP A 262 -2.21 -4.06 -11.81
CA TRP A 262 -1.93 -4.81 -13.03
C TRP A 262 -0.59 -4.43 -13.66
N MET A 263 -0.22 -3.15 -13.65
CA MET A 263 1.09 -2.70 -14.10
C MET A 263 2.22 -3.28 -13.24
N PHE A 264 2.06 -3.32 -11.92
CA PHE A 264 3.03 -3.98 -11.03
C PHE A 264 3.12 -5.48 -11.32
N VAL A 265 1.98 -6.18 -11.42
CA VAL A 265 1.94 -7.62 -11.68
C VAL A 265 2.62 -7.96 -13.00
N ASP A 266 2.37 -7.19 -14.06
CA ASP A 266 3.03 -7.40 -15.35
C ASP A 266 4.56 -7.23 -15.27
N SER A 267 5.02 -6.28 -14.46
CA SER A 267 6.47 -6.04 -14.27
C SER A 267 7.23 -7.22 -13.65
N ILE A 268 6.54 -8.15 -12.95
CA ILE A 268 7.15 -9.35 -12.35
C ILE A 268 7.76 -10.26 -13.42
N ARG A 269 7.17 -10.30 -14.64
CA ARG A 269 7.69 -11.10 -15.77
C ARG A 269 9.05 -10.63 -16.28
N GLY A 270 9.52 -9.47 -15.81
CA GLY A 270 10.85 -8.96 -16.08
C GLY A 270 10.93 -7.91 -17.19
N ASN A 271 9.81 -7.58 -17.84
CA ASN A 271 9.67 -6.57 -18.89
C ASN A 271 9.22 -5.20 -18.36
N GLY A 272 9.53 -4.86 -17.10
CA GLY A 272 9.13 -3.59 -16.50
C GLY A 272 9.53 -2.38 -17.35
N CYS A 273 8.63 -1.42 -17.45
CA CYS A 273 8.82 -0.22 -18.25
C CYS A 273 9.96 0.62 -17.67
N GLU A 274 10.83 1.16 -18.54
CA GLU A 274 11.82 2.15 -18.13
C GLU A 274 11.16 3.52 -18.04
N PHE A 275 11.30 4.17 -16.88
CA PHE A 275 10.84 5.52 -16.64
C PHE A 275 12.04 6.45 -16.40
N ASN A 276 11.85 7.72 -16.69
CA ASN A 276 12.91 8.73 -16.70
C ASN A 276 12.50 9.96 -15.88
N THR A 277 13.48 10.63 -15.30
CA THR A 277 13.32 11.97 -14.72
C THR A 277 13.33 13.05 -15.82
N CYS A 278 12.70 14.20 -15.56
CA CYS A 278 12.58 15.32 -16.49
C CYS A 278 13.45 16.51 -16.06
N ASP A 279 13.96 17.28 -17.01
CA ASP A 279 14.88 18.41 -16.78
C ASP A 279 14.24 19.60 -16.03
N ASP A 280 12.95 19.86 -16.26
CA ASP A 280 12.26 21.07 -15.84
C ASP A 280 11.08 20.83 -14.88
N HIS A 281 10.97 19.62 -14.32
CA HIS A 281 9.81 19.15 -13.55
C HIS A 281 8.46 19.31 -14.29
N SER A 282 8.46 19.56 -15.61
CA SER A 282 7.23 19.67 -16.41
C SER A 282 6.77 18.28 -16.84
N THR A 283 5.54 17.93 -16.44
CA THR A 283 4.85 16.70 -16.83
C THR A 283 4.21 16.78 -18.22
N ASP A 284 4.12 17.99 -18.78
CA ASP A 284 3.38 18.26 -20.02
C ASP A 284 4.12 17.78 -21.28
N ARG A 285 5.40 17.42 -21.13
CA ARG A 285 6.25 16.93 -22.22
C ARG A 285 7.03 15.71 -21.76
N LEU A 286 6.39 14.55 -21.71
CA LEU A 286 7.08 13.28 -21.42
C LEU A 286 8.34 13.06 -22.29
N ASP A 287 8.37 13.62 -23.50
CA ASP A 287 9.52 13.59 -24.42
C ASP A 287 10.79 14.30 -23.89
N SER A 288 10.66 15.20 -22.90
CA SER A 288 11.79 15.86 -22.21
C SER A 288 12.36 15.01 -21.08
N CYS A 289 11.67 13.94 -20.67
CA CYS A 289 12.10 13.07 -19.59
C CYS A 289 13.11 12.04 -20.11
N ARG A 290 14.40 12.39 -20.07
CA ARG A 290 15.50 11.57 -20.61
C ARG A 290 16.64 11.34 -19.63
N LEU A 291 16.54 11.89 -18.42
CA LEU A 291 17.56 11.77 -17.39
C LEU A 291 17.23 10.65 -16.43
N ASN A 292 18.25 10.02 -15.82
CA ASN A 292 18.16 9.02 -14.74
C ASN A 292 17.06 7.97 -14.94
N LYS A 293 17.46 6.76 -15.31
CA LYS A 293 16.53 5.66 -15.59
C LYS A 293 16.21 4.86 -14.34
N ASN A 294 14.96 4.40 -14.23
CA ASN A 294 14.56 3.40 -13.25
C ASN A 294 13.42 2.55 -13.83
N SER A 295 13.34 1.28 -13.44
CA SER A 295 12.26 0.40 -13.87
C SER A 295 11.08 0.56 -12.92
N MET A 296 9.88 0.81 -13.44
CA MET A 296 8.67 0.81 -12.61
C MET A 296 8.31 -0.62 -12.16
N GLY A 297 7.80 -0.76 -10.94
CA GLY A 297 7.29 -2.04 -10.42
C GLY A 297 8.37 -2.91 -9.79
N TRP A 298 8.31 -4.23 -9.99
CA TRP A 298 9.12 -5.24 -9.28
C TRP A 298 10.63 -4.93 -9.29
N LYS A 299 11.16 -4.47 -10.43
CA LYS A 299 12.59 -4.16 -10.61
C LYS A 299 13.00 -2.73 -10.21
N ALA A 300 12.12 -1.94 -9.60
CA ALA A 300 12.49 -0.59 -9.16
C ALA A 300 13.66 -0.62 -8.18
N THR A 301 14.53 0.37 -8.31
CA THR A 301 15.72 0.52 -7.47
C THR A 301 15.66 1.83 -6.68
N LYS A 302 16.26 1.82 -5.49
CA LYS A 302 16.33 3.03 -4.65
C LYS A 302 17.31 4.04 -5.27
N PRO A 303 16.86 5.25 -5.64
CA PRO A 303 17.79 6.28 -6.10
C PRO A 303 18.58 6.88 -4.94
N THR A 304 19.71 7.51 -5.25
CA THR A 304 20.56 8.20 -4.25
C THR A 304 19.88 9.45 -3.68
N ILE A 305 19.05 10.10 -4.48
CA ILE A 305 18.21 11.22 -4.09
C ILE A 305 16.78 10.93 -4.56
N LYS A 306 15.79 11.51 -3.89
CA LYS A 306 14.39 11.34 -4.24
C LYS A 306 14.13 11.83 -5.68
N HIS A 307 13.40 11.04 -6.46
CA HIS A 307 13.07 11.35 -7.85
C HIS A 307 11.64 10.97 -8.22
N ASP A 308 11.06 11.80 -9.10
CA ASP A 308 9.82 11.51 -9.80
C ASP A 308 10.16 11.04 -11.22
N TYR A 309 9.58 9.91 -11.60
CA TYR A 309 9.86 9.17 -12.82
C TYR A 309 8.63 9.14 -13.71
N PHE A 310 8.79 9.50 -14.97
CA PHE A 310 7.72 9.64 -15.95
C PHE A 310 7.98 8.74 -17.16
N GLY A 311 6.89 8.27 -17.76
CA GLY A 311 6.93 7.30 -18.85
C GLY A 311 5.53 6.96 -19.34
N THR A 312 5.44 6.27 -20.46
CA THR A 312 4.17 5.85 -21.07
C THR A 312 4.00 4.35 -20.97
N THR A 313 2.76 3.89 -20.86
CA THR A 313 2.40 2.46 -20.92
C THR A 313 1.32 2.23 -21.98
N GLY A 314 1.12 0.97 -22.37
CA GLY A 314 -0.03 0.53 -23.16
C GLY A 314 -1.34 0.56 -22.37
N LYS A 315 -2.43 0.21 -23.06
CA LYS A 315 -3.80 0.12 -22.52
C LYS A 315 -4.17 -1.24 -21.91
N GLU A 316 -3.34 -2.26 -22.17
CA GLU A 316 -3.56 -3.64 -21.76
C GLU A 316 -2.20 -4.34 -21.66
N ALA A 317 -2.14 -5.46 -20.92
CA ALA A 317 -0.91 -6.22 -20.76
C ALA A 317 -0.44 -6.86 -22.10
N PRO A 318 0.89 -6.94 -22.36
CA PRO A 318 1.94 -6.33 -21.56
C PRO A 318 1.90 -4.79 -21.68
N TYR A 319 2.01 -4.11 -20.55
CA TYR A 319 1.90 -2.64 -20.48
C TYR A 319 3.13 -1.94 -21.05
N CYS A 320 4.22 -2.69 -21.17
CA CYS A 320 5.48 -2.36 -21.79
C CYS A 320 5.65 -3.26 -23.04
#